data_AF-F0J754-F1
#
_entry.id   AF-F0J754-F1
#
_cell.length_a   1.000
_cell.length_b   1.000
_cell.length_c   1.000
_cell.angle_alpha   90.00
_cell.angle_beta   90.00
_cell.angle_gamma   90.00
#
_symmetry.space_group_name_H-M   'P 1'
#
loop_
_entity.id
_entity.type
_entity.pdbx_description
1 polymer ?
#
loop_
_entity_poly.entity_id
_entity_poly.type
_entity_poly.pdbx_seq_one_letter_code
_entity_poly.pdbx_strand_id
1 'polypeptide(L)'
;MEIITGVERRRRWRDEDKLRIVAEAEAPGAVFALVARRHEISRGQLWKWRGQVRRGELVPVPMVPEFIPVRVMASAALSMPRAAGKSASVNDASVDPMSQRRATRSDASRIEIVLPDGTCVRVDDGVGVAALRRVMTAVRR
;
A
#
# COMPACT_ATOMS: atom_id res chain seq x y z
N MET A 1 21.11 -37.51 0.43
CA MET A 1 21.90 -36.48 -0.24
C MET A 1 21.36 -36.37 -1.66
N GLU A 2 20.27 -35.63 -1.85
CA GLU A 2 19.72 -35.41 -3.19
C GLU A 2 20.55 -34.36 -3.91
N ILE A 3 21.01 -34.75 -5.09
CA ILE A 3 22.01 -34.07 -5.90
C ILE A 3 21.22 -33.10 -6.79
N ILE A 4 21.39 -31.79 -6.59
CA ILE A 4 20.88 -30.77 -7.51
C ILE A 4 21.78 -30.83 -8.75
N THR A 5 21.40 -31.66 -9.72
CA THR A 5 22.12 -31.82 -10.98
C THR A 5 21.81 -30.66 -11.93
N GLY A 6 22.88 -30.09 -12.49
CA GLY A 6 22.84 -29.63 -13.88
C GLY A 6 22.64 -28.14 -14.10
N VAL A 7 23.76 -27.44 -14.18
CA VAL A 7 23.99 -26.20 -14.94
C VAL A 7 23.33 -26.26 -16.34
N GLU A 8 22.25 -25.52 -16.60
CA GLU A 8 21.86 -25.12 -17.98
C GLU A 8 20.94 -23.87 -17.95
N ARG A 9 21.50 -22.72 -18.33
CA ARG A 9 20.88 -21.39 -18.56
C ARG A 9 20.00 -20.80 -17.44
N ARG A 10 20.55 -19.83 -16.68
CA ARG A 10 19.75 -18.84 -15.92
C ARG A 10 18.64 -18.29 -16.82
N ARG A 11 17.40 -18.76 -16.63
CA ARG A 11 16.23 -18.31 -17.39
C ARG A 11 16.18 -16.78 -17.29
N ARG A 12 16.41 -16.10 -18.42
CA ARG A 12 16.25 -14.66 -18.50
C ARG A 12 14.76 -14.38 -18.52
N TRP A 13 14.25 -13.94 -17.38
CA TRP A 13 12.88 -13.47 -17.26
C TRP A 13 12.76 -12.10 -17.93
N ARG A 14 11.92 -12.03 -18.97
CA ARG A 14 11.50 -10.74 -19.53
C ARG A 14 10.60 -10.02 -18.52
N ASP A 15 10.52 -8.70 -18.62
CA ASP A 15 9.75 -7.93 -17.64
C ASP A 15 8.25 -8.22 -17.76
N GLU A 16 7.75 -8.50 -18.97
CA GLU A 16 6.36 -8.94 -19.17
C GLU A 16 6.07 -10.26 -18.45
N ASP A 17 7.02 -11.20 -18.47
CA ASP A 17 6.87 -12.48 -17.78
C ASP A 17 6.84 -12.30 -16.26
N LYS A 18 7.73 -11.47 -15.72
CA LYS A 18 7.75 -11.16 -14.28
C LYS A 18 6.43 -10.52 -13.85
N LEU A 19 5.91 -9.57 -14.64
CA LEU A 19 4.65 -8.89 -14.37
C LEU A 19 3.48 -9.85 -14.39
N ARG A 20 3.41 -10.73 -15.39
CA ARG A 20 2.36 -11.75 -15.48
C ARG A 20 2.34 -12.66 -14.26
N ILE A 21 3.52 -13.09 -13.79
CA ILE A 21 3.63 -13.97 -12.61
C ILE A 21 3.25 -13.22 -11.33
N VAL A 22 3.66 -11.96 -11.18
CA VAL A 22 3.25 -11.14 -10.03
C VAL A 22 1.75 -10.91 -10.04
N ALA A 23 1.14 -10.62 -11.18
CA ALA A 23 -0.31 -10.45 -11.31
C ALA A 23 -1.08 -11.74 -10.94
N GLU A 24 -0.59 -12.91 -11.37
CA GLU A 24 -1.14 -14.20 -10.96
C GLU A 24 -1.07 -14.39 -9.42
N ALA A 25 0.03 -13.96 -8.80
CA ALA A 25 0.24 -14.05 -7.36
C ALA A 25 -0.60 -13.05 -6.54
N GLU A 26 -1.07 -11.97 -7.13
CA GLU A 26 -1.93 -10.95 -6.49
C GLU A 26 -3.42 -11.17 -6.74
N ALA A 27 -3.79 -12.15 -7.57
CA ALA A 27 -5.18 -12.51 -7.80
C ALA A 27 -5.88 -12.97 -6.50
N PRO A 28 -7.18 -12.66 -6.31
CA PRO A 28 -7.93 -13.12 -5.14
C PRO A 28 -7.86 -14.65 -5.00
N GLY A 29 -7.50 -15.14 -3.81
CA GLY A 29 -7.37 -16.57 -3.54
C GLY A 29 -6.08 -17.23 -4.05
N ALA A 30 -5.17 -16.49 -4.69
CA ALA A 30 -3.89 -17.02 -5.11
C ALA A 30 -2.99 -17.37 -3.91
N VAL A 31 -2.34 -18.53 -3.97
CA VAL A 31 -1.36 -18.95 -2.97
C VAL A 31 0.04 -18.72 -3.53
N PHE A 32 0.73 -17.73 -2.98
CA PHE A 32 2.04 -17.27 -3.43
C PHE A 32 3.07 -18.40 -3.59
N ALA A 33 3.08 -19.37 -2.67
CA ALA A 33 3.98 -20.52 -2.73
C ALA A 33 3.67 -21.47 -3.90
N LEU A 34 2.40 -21.64 -4.27
CA LEU A 34 2.00 -22.47 -5.41
C LEU A 34 2.37 -21.80 -6.73
N VAL A 35 2.16 -20.48 -6.83
CA VAL A 35 2.56 -19.70 -8.01
C VAL A 35 4.09 -19.79 -8.21
N ALA A 36 4.87 -19.63 -7.13
CA ALA A 36 6.32 -19.78 -7.20
C ALA A 36 6.77 -21.17 -7.68
N ARG A 37 6.13 -22.25 -7.18
CA ARG A 37 6.41 -23.62 -7.61
C ARG A 37 6.03 -23.87 -9.08
N ARG A 38 4.87 -23.37 -9.52
CA ARG A 38 4.40 -23.48 -10.91
C ARG A 38 5.36 -22.86 -11.92
N HIS A 39 5.98 -21.74 -11.54
CA HIS A 39 6.93 -21.02 -12.39
C HIS A 39 8.40 -21.38 -12.13
N GLU A 40 8.64 -22.40 -11.28
CA GLU A 40 9.98 -22.89 -10.92
C GLU A 40 10.90 -21.77 -10.38
N ILE A 41 10.34 -20.83 -9.63
CA ILE A 41 11.07 -19.74 -9.00
C ILE A 41 11.02 -19.85 -7.48
N SER A 42 12.03 -19.27 -6.82
CA SER A 42 11.99 -19.14 -5.37
C SER A 42 10.93 -18.12 -4.94
N ARG A 43 10.34 -18.34 -3.76
CA ARG A 43 9.42 -17.36 -3.14
C ARG A 43 10.08 -15.98 -2.96
N GLY A 44 11.37 -15.95 -2.58
CA GLY A 44 12.12 -14.71 -2.42
C GLY A 44 12.26 -13.92 -3.72
N GLN A 45 12.44 -14.62 -4.85
CA GLN A 45 12.50 -13.99 -6.17
C GLN A 45 11.16 -13.38 -6.58
N LEU A 46 10.06 -14.09 -6.37
CA LEU A 46 8.72 -13.55 -6.61
C LEU A 46 8.43 -12.35 -5.70
N TRP A 47 8.91 -12.37 -4.46
CA TRP A 47 8.74 -11.27 -3.52
C TRP A 47 9.51 -10.03 -3.90
N LYS A 48 10.75 -10.23 -4.40
CA LYS A 48 11.54 -9.16 -5.00
C LYS A 48 10.81 -8.51 -6.16
N TRP A 49 10.28 -9.30 -7.10
CA TRP A 49 9.54 -8.77 -8.25
C TRP A 49 8.30 -8.00 -7.84
N ARG A 50 7.54 -8.49 -6.86
CA ARG A 50 6.41 -7.74 -6.29
C ARG A 50 6.85 -6.37 -5.76
N GLY A 51 7.97 -6.31 -5.05
CA GLY A 51 8.54 -5.04 -4.59
C GLY A 51 8.92 -4.10 -5.74
N GLN A 52 9.50 -4.63 -6.82
CA GLN A 52 9.86 -3.86 -8.01
C GLN A 52 8.63 -3.28 -8.71
N VAL A 53 7.54 -4.04 -8.81
CA VAL A 53 6.26 -3.55 -9.35
C VAL A 53 5.71 -2.39 -8.51
N ARG A 54 5.70 -2.54 -7.17
CA ARG A 54 5.20 -1.48 -6.27
C ARG A 54 6.02 -0.19 -6.32
N ARG A 55 7.31 -0.27 -6.65
CA ARG A 55 8.19 0.89 -6.84
C ARG A 55 8.17 1.44 -8.28
N GLY A 56 7.45 0.80 -9.19
CA GLY A 56 7.43 1.20 -10.61
C GLY A 56 8.72 0.89 -11.37
N GLU A 57 9.55 -0.03 -10.88
CA GLU A 57 10.80 -0.45 -11.55
C GLU A 57 10.57 -1.50 -12.63
N LEU A 58 9.42 -2.17 -12.59
CA LEU A 58 9.03 -3.24 -13.49
C LEU A 58 7.80 -2.78 -14.25
N VAL A 59 8.01 -2.21 -15.45
CA VAL A 59 6.96 -1.61 -16.28
C VAL A 59 7.16 -2.12 -17.72
N PRO A 60 6.11 -2.60 -18.43
CA PRO A 60 6.28 -3.15 -19.79
C PRO A 60 6.74 -2.10 -20.80
N VAL A 61 6.42 -0.84 -20.53
CA VAL A 61 6.74 0.34 -21.35
C VAL A 61 7.09 1.46 -20.35
N PRO A 62 8.11 2.30 -20.59
CA PRO A 62 8.36 3.48 -19.77
C PRO A 62 7.14 4.40 -19.84
N MET A 63 6.25 4.27 -18.84
CA MET A 63 5.05 5.07 -18.70
C MET A 63 5.39 6.24 -17.79
N VAL A 64 5.09 7.45 -18.25
CA VAL A 64 5.21 8.64 -17.40
C VAL A 64 4.22 8.45 -16.25
N PRO A 65 4.66 8.54 -14.98
CA PRO A 65 3.74 8.38 -13.86
C PRO A 65 2.70 9.51 -13.88
N GLU A 66 1.43 9.15 -14.07
CA GLU A 66 0.30 10.07 -14.10
C GLU A 66 -0.49 9.98 -12.79
N PHE A 67 -0.93 11.14 -12.28
CA PHE A 67 -1.80 11.20 -11.11
C PHE A 67 -3.25 11.03 -11.54
N ILE A 68 -3.90 9.98 -11.06
CA ILE A 68 -5.33 9.74 -11.29
C ILE A 68 -6.11 10.21 -10.05
N PRO A 69 -7.09 11.11 -10.19
CA PRO A 69 -7.91 11.55 -9.07
C PRO A 69 -8.81 10.40 -8.59
N VAL A 70 -8.70 10.01 -7.32
CA VAL A 70 -9.58 9.01 -6.67
C VAL A 70 -10.58 9.72 -5.77
N ARG A 71 -11.87 9.47 -5.97
CA ARG A 71 -12.94 9.95 -5.09
C ARG A 71 -13.30 8.88 -4.07
N VAL A 72 -13.07 9.15 -2.79
CA VAL A 72 -13.54 8.29 -1.70
C VAL A 72 -15.03 8.54 -1.48
N MET A 73 -15.85 7.52 -1.73
CA MET A 73 -17.28 7.54 -1.39
C MET A 73 -17.43 7.03 0.05
N ALA A 74 -18.27 7.69 0.85
CA ALA A 74 -18.56 7.20 2.19
C ALA A 74 -19.22 5.82 2.10
N SER A 75 -18.58 4.80 2.66
CA SER A 75 -19.17 3.47 2.78
C SER A 75 -20.37 3.57 3.71
N ALA A 76 -21.57 3.30 3.19
CA ALA A 76 -22.75 3.15 4.02
C ALA A 76 -22.55 1.91 4.89
N ALA A 77 -22.13 2.11 6.15
CA ALA A 77 -22.01 1.03 7.12
C ALA A 77 -23.39 0.37 7.27
N LEU A 78 -23.52 -0.86 6.78
CA LEU A 78 -24.66 -1.71 7.10
C LEU A 78 -24.64 -1.95 8.61
N SER A 79 -25.54 -1.30 9.32
CA SER A 79 -25.68 -1.42 10.77
C SER A 79 -26.20 -2.81 11.11
N MET A 80 -25.34 -3.70 11.58
CA MET A 80 -25.78 -4.95 12.21
C MET A 80 -26.22 -4.65 13.65
N PRO A 81 -27.40 -5.13 14.10
CA PRO A 81 -27.87 -4.87 15.46
C PRO A 81 -27.06 -5.68 16.46
N ARG A 82 -26.32 -4.97 17.32
CA ARG A 82 -25.56 -5.55 18.44
C ARG A 82 -26.54 -5.94 19.55
N ALA A 83 -26.60 -7.24 19.85
CA ALA A 83 -27.45 -7.79 20.90
C ALA A 83 -27.18 -7.13 22.26
N ALA A 84 -28.26 -6.76 22.94
CA ALA A 84 -28.26 -6.08 24.23
C ALA A 84 -27.76 -7.00 25.36
N GLY A 85 -26.71 -6.58 26.06
CA GLY A 85 -26.29 -7.12 27.34
C GLY A 85 -26.13 -5.98 28.35
N LYS A 86 -26.99 -5.95 29.36
CA LYS A 86 -26.94 -5.02 30.50
C LYS A 86 -25.88 -5.49 31.51
N SER A 87 -25.01 -4.60 32.00
CA SER A 87 -24.81 -4.38 33.44
C SER A 87 -23.86 -3.20 33.74
N ALA A 88 -24.39 -2.28 34.57
CA ALA A 88 -23.78 -1.45 35.61
C ALA A 88 -22.45 -0.67 35.40
N SER A 89 -22.66 0.65 35.24
CA SER A 89 -21.88 1.85 35.60
C SER A 89 -20.86 1.77 36.76
N VAL A 90 -19.67 2.35 36.54
CA VAL A 90 -19.04 3.34 37.44
C VAL A 90 -18.34 4.42 36.59
N ASN A 91 -18.70 5.68 36.80
CA ASN A 91 -18.18 6.87 36.09
C ASN A 91 -16.76 7.24 36.55
N ASP A 92 -15.94 7.81 35.65
CA ASP A 92 -15.55 9.24 35.70
C ASP A 92 -14.39 9.52 34.73
N ALA A 93 -14.69 10.31 33.70
CA ALA A 93 -13.76 11.26 33.09
C ALA A 93 -14.60 12.11 32.15
N SER A 94 -14.85 13.35 32.55
CA SER A 94 -15.48 14.38 31.74
C SER A 94 -14.65 14.61 30.47
N VAL A 95 -14.98 13.91 29.38
CA VAL A 95 -14.36 14.15 28.08
C VAL A 95 -15.08 15.33 27.44
N ASP A 96 -14.43 16.48 27.51
CA ASP A 96 -14.88 17.74 26.91
C ASP A 96 -15.30 17.50 25.43
N PRO A 97 -16.57 17.78 25.04
CA PRO A 97 -17.07 17.51 23.69
C PRO A 97 -16.33 18.33 22.59
N MET A 98 -15.55 19.33 22.98
CA MET A 98 -14.70 20.09 22.07
C MET A 98 -13.48 19.30 21.57
N SER A 99 -12.88 18.46 22.42
CA SER A 99 -11.67 17.69 22.09
C SER A 99 -11.94 16.54 21.12
N GLN A 100 -13.13 15.93 21.21
CA GLN A 100 -13.54 14.89 20.26
C GLN A 100 -13.79 15.46 18.86
N ARG A 101 -14.41 16.64 18.72
CA ARG A 101 -14.61 17.29 17.41
C ARG A 101 -13.30 17.69 16.72
N ARG A 102 -12.24 17.96 17.48
CA ARG A 102 -10.92 18.33 16.94
C ARG A 102 -10.18 17.09 16.42
N ALA A 103 -10.18 16.00 17.20
CA ALA A 103 -9.52 14.75 16.84
C ALA A 103 -10.19 14.04 15.64
N THR A 104 -11.52 14.11 15.51
CA THR A 104 -12.23 13.45 14.39
C THR A 104 -12.13 14.19 13.06
N ARG A 105 -11.71 15.47 13.05
CA ARG A 105 -11.49 16.23 11.82
C ARG A 105 -10.03 16.20 11.35
N SER A 106 -9.08 16.08 12.27
CA SER A 106 -7.65 16.29 11.97
C SER A 106 -6.94 15.08 11.37
N ASP A 107 -7.43 13.86 11.56
CA ASP A 107 -6.75 12.66 11.02
C ASP A 107 -7.33 12.19 9.68
N ALA A 108 -8.59 12.51 9.38
CA ALA A 108 -9.25 12.11 8.14
C ALA A 108 -8.79 12.91 6.90
N SER A 109 -8.13 14.05 7.12
CA SER A 109 -7.72 15.00 6.07
C SER A 109 -6.22 15.01 5.79
N ARG A 110 -5.45 14.07 6.36
CA ARG A 110 -3.99 14.06 6.23
C ARG A 110 -3.53 13.21 5.05
N ILE A 111 -2.75 13.84 4.16
CA ILE A 111 -2.09 13.23 3.01
C ILE A 111 -0.64 12.93 3.39
N GLU A 112 -0.19 11.70 3.16
CA GLU A 112 1.19 11.26 3.38
C GLU A 112 1.88 11.01 2.03
N ILE A 113 2.99 11.71 1.78
CA ILE A 113 3.78 11.65 0.55
C ILE A 113 5.13 11.04 0.90
N VAL A 114 5.39 9.83 0.42
CA VAL A 114 6.67 9.14 0.59
C VAL A 114 7.53 9.32 -0.66
N LEU A 115 8.73 9.84 -0.47
CA LEU A 115 9.72 10.09 -1.52
C LEU A 115 10.64 8.87 -1.73
N PRO A 116 11.37 8.78 -2.86
CA PRO A 116 12.24 7.63 -3.17
C PRO A 116 13.40 7.43 -2.17
N ASP A 117 13.82 8.49 -1.50
CA ASP A 117 14.84 8.51 -0.44
C ASP A 117 14.31 7.99 0.91
N GLY A 118 13.01 7.69 1.00
CA GLY A 118 12.33 7.28 2.23
C GLY A 118 11.82 8.44 3.08
N THR A 119 12.03 9.70 2.67
CA THR A 119 11.51 10.86 3.38
C THR A 119 9.99 10.92 3.27
N CYS A 120 9.33 11.20 4.40
CA CYS A 120 7.88 11.27 4.48
C CYS A 120 7.40 12.70 4.78
N VAL A 121 6.58 13.24 3.87
CA VAL A 121 5.93 14.56 4.03
C VAL A 121 4.45 14.35 4.35
N ARG A 122 4.01 14.83 5.51
CA ARG A 122 2.60 14.78 5.95
C ARG A 122 1.99 16.17 5.86
N VAL A 123 0.87 16.29 5.16
CA VAL A 123 0.16 17.55 4.98
C VAL A 123 -1.34 17.37 5.17
N ASP A 124 -1.97 18.36 5.78
CA ASP A 124 -3.42 18.37 5.97
C ASP A 124 -4.12 19.04 4.76
N ASP A 125 -5.44 18.87 4.63
CA ASP A 125 -6.25 19.37 3.51
C ASP A 125 -6.16 20.88 3.24
N GLY A 126 -5.85 21.67 4.27
CA GLY A 126 -5.67 23.12 4.17
C GLY A 126 -4.34 23.58 3.58
N VAL A 127 -3.46 22.67 3.12
CA VAL A 127 -2.14 23.08 2.60
C VAL A 127 -2.26 23.79 1.24
N GLY A 128 -1.78 25.03 1.17
CA GLY A 128 -1.73 25.76 -0.09
C GLY A 128 -0.67 25.21 -1.06
N VAL A 129 -0.98 25.22 -2.36
CA VAL A 129 -0.10 24.69 -3.43
C VAL A 129 1.30 25.31 -3.41
N ALA A 130 1.42 26.61 -3.14
CA ALA A 130 2.71 27.30 -3.06
C ALA A 130 3.56 26.84 -1.86
N ALA A 131 2.92 26.54 -0.73
CA ALA A 131 3.61 26.01 0.45
C ALA A 131 4.09 24.58 0.17
N LEU A 132 3.21 23.73 -0.38
CA LEU A 132 3.57 22.36 -0.75
C LEU A 132 4.72 22.33 -1.78
N ARG A 133 4.70 23.19 -2.80
CA ARG A 133 5.79 23.28 -3.78
C ARG A 133 7.14 23.59 -3.13
N ARG A 134 7.20 24.58 -2.22
CA ARG A 134 8.45 24.94 -1.53
C ARG A 134 9.01 23.77 -0.72
N VAL A 135 8.14 23.07 0.01
CA VAL A 135 8.52 21.88 0.77
C VAL A 135 9.06 20.78 -0.16
N MET A 136 8.36 20.47 -1.25
CA MET A 136 8.79 19.43 -2.19
C MET A 136 10.13 19.74 -2.87
N THR A 137 10.43 21.03 -3.15
CA THR A 137 11.73 21.44 -3.69
C THR A 137 12.86 21.30 -2.66
N ALA A 138 12.58 21.54 -1.38
CA ALA A 138 13.59 21.43 -0.32
C ALA A 138 13.95 19.97 0.02
N VAL A 139 12.97 19.06 -0.08
CA VAL A 139 13.11 17.67 0.40
C VAL A 139 13.62 16.70 -0.68
N ARG A 140 13.45 17.00 -1.97
CA ARG A 140 13.91 16.13 -3.09
C ARG A 140 15.43 16.23 -3.41
N ARG A 141 16.31 16.36 -2.41
CA ARG A 141 17.76 16.45 -2.65
C ARG A 141 18.40 15.12 -3.05
#